data_AF-A0A5C8WRA2-F1
#
_entry.id   AF-A0A5C8WRA2-F1
#
_cell.length_a   1.000
_cell.length_b   1.000
_cell.length_c   1.000
_cell.angle_alpha   90.00
_cell.angle_beta   90.00
_cell.angle_gamma   90.00
#
_symmetry.space_group_name_H-M   'P 1'
#
loop_
_entity.id
_entity.type
_entity.pdbx_description
1 polymer ?
#
loop_
_entity_poly.entity_id
_entity_poly.type
_entity_poly.pdbx_seq_one_letter_code
_entity_poly.pdbx_strand_id
1 'polypeptide(L)' 'MGCLHFAIGLFTLTCTDPHVAVPAARFCNVASIIRYSRHDTPETIRQARVANAKFHAACPGR' A
#
# COMPACT_ATOMS: atom_id res chain seq x y z
N MET A 1 -22.34 -19.65 3.58
CA MET A 1 -23.81 -19.62 3.73
C MET A 1 -24.13 -18.70 4.90
N GLY A 2 -24.78 -17.56 4.77
CA GLY A 2 -25.31 -16.86 3.61
C GLY A 2 -25.19 -15.34 3.81
N CYS A 3 -25.20 -14.60 2.71
CA CYS A 3 -25.27 -13.14 2.74
C CYS A 3 -26.74 -12.74 2.57
N LEU A 4 -27.27 -12.07 3.60
CA LEU A 4 -28.61 -11.47 3.61
C LEU A 4 -28.63 -10.34 2.57
N HIS A 5 -29.47 -10.47 1.54
CA HIS A 5 -29.56 -9.48 0.47
C HIS A 5 -30.48 -8.34 0.91
N PHE A 6 -29.89 -7.20 1.32
CA PHE A 6 -30.63 -5.97 1.54
C PHE A 6 -30.49 -5.09 0.30
N ALA A 7 -31.52 -5.09 -0.56
CA ALA A 7 -31.56 -4.27 -1.76
C ALA A 7 -32.06 -2.86 -1.41
N ILE A 8 -31.14 -1.95 -1.09
CA ILE A 8 -31.39 -0.50 -1.18
C ILE A 8 -30.79 -0.05 -2.52
N GLY A 9 -31.62 0.63 -3.31
CA GLY A 9 -31.32 1.03 -4.68
C GLY A 9 -29.94 1.68 -4.87
N LEU A 10 -29.30 1.27 -5.96
CA LEU A 10 -28.14 1.90 -6.61
C LEU A 10 -26.74 1.79 -5.98
N PHE A 11 -26.50 0.93 -4.99
CA PHE A 11 -25.13 0.51 -4.65
C PHE A 11 -25.06 -0.99 -4.43
N THR A 12 -24.57 -1.72 -5.45
CA THR A 12 -24.04 -3.06 -5.24
C THR A 12 -22.79 -2.93 -4.39
N LEU A 13 -22.91 -3.13 -3.07
CA LEU A 13 -21.79 -3.51 -2.23
C LEU A 13 -21.38 -4.94 -2.64
N THR A 14 -20.74 -5.07 -3.80
CA THR A 14 -19.81 -6.17 -4.00
C THR A 14 -18.76 -6.01 -2.89
N CYS A 15 -18.38 -7.10 -2.22
CA CYS A 15 -17.15 -7.13 -1.44
C CYS A 15 -15.99 -6.85 -2.41
N THR A 16 -15.81 -5.60 -2.78
CA THR A 16 -14.63 -5.09 -3.44
C THR A 16 -13.66 -4.93 -2.31
N ASP A 17 -12.92 -6.00 -2.03
CA ASP A 17 -11.66 -5.87 -1.33
C ASP A 17 -10.92 -4.72 -2.02
N PRO A 18 -10.65 -3.59 -1.34
CA PRO A 18 -9.97 -2.47 -1.95
C PRO A 18 -8.49 -2.80 -1.95
N HIS A 19 -8.10 -3.92 -2.55
CA HIS A 19 -6.84 -4.00 -3.28
C HIS A 19 -6.96 -3.04 -4.46
N VAL A 20 -6.89 -1.74 -4.13
CA VAL A 20 -6.54 -0.68 -5.06
C VAL A 20 -5.15 -1.04 -5.54
N ALA A 21 -5.08 -1.86 -6.58
CA ALA A 21 -3.88 -2.13 -7.33
C ALA A 21 -3.53 -0.84 -8.06
N VAL A 22 -2.95 0.12 -7.32
CA VAL A 22 -2.25 1.24 -7.94
C VAL A 22 -1.27 0.58 -8.90
N PRO A 23 -1.31 0.91 -10.21
CA PRO A 23 -0.40 0.31 -11.16
C PRO A 23 1.02 0.51 -10.62
N ALA A 24 1.74 -0.58 -10.35
CA ALA A 24 3.05 -0.52 -9.70
C ALA A 24 3.97 0.48 -10.42
N ALA A 25 3.86 0.55 -11.76
CA ALA A 25 4.53 1.56 -12.58
C ALA A 25 4.24 3.02 -12.18
N ARG A 26 2.99 3.38 -11.88
CA ARG A 26 2.64 4.73 -11.43
C ARG A 26 3.17 4.99 -10.02
N PHE A 27 3.09 4.00 -9.13
CA PHE A 27 3.65 4.08 -7.78
C PHE A 27 5.17 4.29 -7.81
N CYS A 28 5.91 3.49 -8.57
CA CYS A 28 7.37 3.59 -8.66
C CYS A 28 7.88 4.90 -9.26
N ASN A 29 7.04 5.62 -10.01
CA ASN A 29 7.38 6.94 -10.56
C ASN A 29 7.24 8.08 -9.54
N VAL A 30 6.38 7.94 -8.54
CA VAL A 30 6.13 9.00 -7.55
C VAL A 30 6.73 8.70 -6.18
N ALA A 31 6.91 7.41 -5.85
CA ALA A 31 7.50 6.99 -4.60
C ALA A 31 9.03 6.88 -4.70
N SER A 32 9.70 7.08 -3.58
CA SER A 32 11.16 6.97 -3.46
C SER A 32 11.56 6.33 -2.14
N ILE A 33 12.81 5.85 -2.08
CA ILE A 33 13.42 5.34 -0.87
C ILE A 33 13.46 6.43 0.22
N ILE A 34 13.08 6.05 1.44
CA ILE A 34 13.18 6.90 2.62
C ILE A 34 14.64 6.91 3.07
N ARG A 35 15.23 8.11 3.16
CA ARG A 35 16.59 8.33 3.67
C ARG A 35 16.57 8.39 5.19
N TYR A 36 17.61 7.85 5.81
CA TYR A 36 17.80 7.95 7.25
C TYR A 36 18.41 9.31 7.63
N SER A 37 17.93 9.86 8.73
CA SER A 37 18.47 11.04 9.39
C SER A 37 19.31 10.62 10.61
N ARG A 38 20.27 11.47 10.99
CA ARG A 38 21.03 11.29 12.24
C ARG A 38 20.18 11.49 13.50
N HIS A 39 18.99 12.07 13.35
CA HIS A 39 18.04 12.32 14.43
C HIS A 39 16.94 11.26 14.52
N ASP A 40 16.97 10.25 13.64
CA ASP A 40 15.96 9.20 13.68
C ASP A 40 16.17 8.29 14.90
N THR A 41 15.06 7.91 15.52
CA THR A 41 15.07 6.92 16.58
C THR A 41 15.29 5.51 15.98
N PRO A 42 15.72 4.52 16.79
CA PRO A 42 15.84 3.14 16.33
C PRO A 42 14.54 2.59 15.74
N GLU A 43 13.39 2.96 16.31
CA GLU A 43 12.08 2.53 15.83
C GLU A 43 11.73 3.18 14.48
N THR A 44 12.01 4.48 14.30
CA THR A 44 11.86 5.18 13.02
C THR A 44 12.71 4.52 11.93
N ILE A 45 13.96 4.16 12.24
CA ILE A 45 14.86 3.46 11.31
C ILE A 45 14.27 2.10 10.94
N ARG A 46 13.72 1.35 11.90
CA ARG A 46 13.09 0.05 11.65
C ARG A 46 11.90 0.18 10.70
N GLN A 47 11.03 1.15 10.93
CA GLN A 47 9.86 1.41 10.08
C GLN A 47 10.29 1.81 8.66
N ALA A 48 11.29 2.69 8.54
CA ALA A 48 11.85 3.09 7.26
C ALA A 48 12.51 1.91 6.52
N ARG A 49 13.19 0.99 7.21
CA ARG A 49 13.70 -0.26 6.61
C ARG A 49 12.58 -1.11 6.00
N VAL A 50 11.49 -1.31 6.75
CA VAL A 50 10.35 -2.10 6.25
C VAL A 50 9.70 -1.42 5.04
N ALA A 51 9.54 -0.09 5.08
CA ALA A 51 9.00 0.67 3.95
C ALA A 51 9.91 0.58 2.71
N ASN A 52 11.22 0.73 2.87
CA ASN A 52 12.19 0.61 1.78
C ASN A 52 12.22 -0.82 1.20
N ALA A 53 12.10 -1.86 2.04
CA ALA A 53 12.00 -3.24 1.56
C ALA A 53 10.74 -3.47 0.71
N LYS A 54 9.59 -2.91 1.14
CA LYS A 54 8.35 -2.93 0.34
C LYS A 54 8.50 -2.18 -0.98
N PHE A 55 9.20 -1.03 -0.96
CA PHE A 55 9.49 -0.27 -2.18
C PHE A 55 10.31 -1.11 -3.17
N HIS A 56 11.41 -1.75 -2.73
CA HIS A 56 12.21 -2.60 -3.62
C HIS A 56 11.44 -3.81 -4.15
N ALA A 57 10.56 -4.41 -3.34
CA ALA A 57 9.71 -5.51 -3.79
C ALA A 57 8.70 -5.06 -4.85
N ALA A 58 8.15 -3.85 -4.72
CA ALA A 58 7.20 -3.27 -5.68
C ALA A 58 7.87 -2.67 -6.93
N CYS A 59 9.12 -2.20 -6.80
CA CYS A 59 9.85 -1.44 -7.80
C CYS A 59 11.24 -2.04 -8.06
N PRO A 60 11.34 -3.28 -8.60
CA PRO A 60 12.62 -3.92 -8.84
C PRO A 60 13.47 -3.12 -9.86
N GLY A 61 14.73 -2.84 -9.51
CA GLY A 61 15.67 -2.10 -10.36
C GLY A 61 15.62 -0.57 -10.21
N ARG A 62 14.84 -0.04 -9.26
CA ARG A 62 14.96 1.34 -8.76
C ARG A 62 15.54 1.36 -7.34
#